data_AF-A0A0A8YTR1-F1
#
_entry.id   AF-A0A0A8YTR1-F1
#
_cell.length_a   1.000
_cell.length_b   1.000
_cell.length_c   1.000
_cell.angle_alpha   90.00
_cell.angle_beta   90.00
_cell.angle_gamma   90.00
#
_symmetry.space_group_name_H-M   'P 1'
#
loop_
_entity.id
_entity.type
_entity.pdbx_description
1 polymer ?
#
loop_
_entity_poly.entity_id
_entity_poly.type
_entity_poly.pdbx_seq_one_letter_code
_entity_poly.pdbx_strand_id
1 'polypeptide(L)' 'MGRLGNKGCIAISMTLDQMSICFVCCHLASGEKEGDEVRRNSDVAEILKSMQFPRICKVPGQRIPEKPETLRD' A
#
# COMPACT_ATOMS: atom_id res chain seq x y z
N MET A 1 -8.24 -11.01 7.81
CA MET A 1 -7.01 -10.40 8.34
C MET A 1 -6.37 -11.35 9.33
N GLY A 2 -5.31 -12.03 8.92
CA GLY A 2 -4.49 -12.85 9.79
C GLY A 2 -3.10 -12.96 9.18
N ARG A 3 -2.23 -11.98 9.45
CA ARG A 3 -0.81 -12.09 9.10
C ARG A 3 -0.11 -12.80 10.25
N LEU A 4 -0.31 -14.11 10.36
CA LEU A 4 0.49 -14.95 11.25
C LEU A 4 1.64 -15.54 10.42
N GLY A 5 2.78 -14.86 10.44
CA GLY A 5 3.95 -15.23 9.65
C GLY A 5 4.94 -14.08 9.53
N ASN A 6 6.15 -14.37 9.05
CA ASN A 6 7.23 -13.39 8.91
C ASN A 6 7.19 -12.57 7.60
N LYS A 7 6.04 -12.55 6.90
CA LYS A 7 5.83 -11.88 5.61
C LYS A 7 4.95 -10.65 5.76
N GLY A 8 5.24 -9.61 4.99
CA GLY A 8 4.51 -8.33 5.04
C GLY A 8 5.36 -7.16 4.59
N CYS A 9 4.99 -5.95 5.01
CA CYS A 9 5.73 -4.74 4.71
C CYS A 9 5.65 -3.71 5.84
N ILE A 10 6.62 -2.81 5.86
CA ILE A 10 6.59 -1.53 6.56
C ILE A 10 6.75 -0.42 5.51
N ALA A 11 6.07 0.70 5.71
CA ALA A 11 6.19 1.85 4.82
C ALA A 11 6.12 3.18 5.57
N ILE A 12 6.82 4.18 5.04
CA ILE A 12 6.88 5.54 5.57
C ILE A 12 6.68 6.50 4.40
N SER A 13 5.75 7.44 4.54
CA SER A 13 5.53 8.52 3.57
C SER A 13 5.90 9.88 4.16
N MET A 14 6.51 10.75 3.36
CA MET A 14 6.76 12.14 3.70
C MET A 14 6.54 13.05 2.49
N THR A 15 6.38 14.35 2.74
CA THR A 15 6.34 15.36 1.69
C THR A 15 7.53 16.30 1.88
N LEU A 16 8.36 16.44 0.85
CA LEU A 16 9.49 17.36 0.80
C LEU A 16 9.18 18.43 -0.23
N ASP A 17 9.00 19.68 0.23
CA ASP A 17 8.46 20.78 -0.58
C ASP A 17 7.12 20.37 -1.23
N GLN A 18 7.07 20.25 -2.55
CA GLN A 18 5.88 19.84 -3.31
C GLN A 18 5.92 18.36 -3.72
N MET A 19 6.97 17.61 -3.35
CA MET A 19 7.15 16.21 -3.73
C MET A 19 6.75 15.26 -2.61
N SER A 20 5.85 14.31 -2.89
CA SER A 20 5.53 13.22 -1.97
C SER A 20 6.40 12.01 -2.25
N ILE A 21 7.08 11.50 -1.21
CA ILE A 21 8.00 10.37 -1.27
C ILE A 21 7.49 9.29 -0.33
N CYS A 22 7.44 8.04 -0.80
CA CYS A 22 7.08 6.88 0.01
C CYS A 22 8.18 5.82 -0.08
N PHE A 23 8.67 5.39 1.08
CA PHE A 23 9.60 4.27 1.20
C PHE A 23 8.85 3.05 1.66
N VAL A 24 9.03 1.94 0.96
CA VAL A 24 8.36 0.67 1.26
C VAL A 24 9.42 -0.42 1.38
N CYS A 25 9.45 -1.09 2.52
CA CYS A 25 10.27 -2.28 2.75
C CYS A 25 9.34 -3.49 2.89
N CYS A 26 9.54 -4.50 2.04
CA CYS A 26 8.68 -5.69 1.97
C CYS A 26 9.48 -6.98 2.16
N HIS A 27 8.85 -7.96 2.81
CA HIS A 27 9.26 -9.34 2.83
C HIS A 27 8.11 -10.20 2.27
N LEU A 28 8.24 -10.63 1.02
CA LEU A 28 7.19 -11.32 0.26
C LEU A 28 7.40 -12.83 0.24
N ALA A 29 6.40 -13.59 -0.21
CA ALA A 29 6.50 -15.03 -0.43
C ALA A 29 7.76 -15.41 -1.24
N SER A 30 8.49 -16.40 -0.71
CA SER A 30 9.71 -16.97 -1.29
C SER A 30 9.41 -18.35 -1.86
N GLY A 31 10.17 -18.79 -2.86
CA GLY A 31 10.00 -20.09 -3.50
C GLY A 31 10.04 -19.96 -5.02
N GLU A 32 10.33 -21.07 -5.69
CA GLU A 32 10.47 -21.18 -7.14
C GLU A 32 9.51 -22.22 -7.75
N LYS A 33 8.56 -22.73 -6.96
CA LYS A 33 7.55 -23.67 -7.46
C LYS A 33 6.50 -22.94 -8.27
N GLU A 34 5.84 -23.67 -9.17
CA GLU A 34 4.70 -23.15 -9.91
C GLU A 34 3.62 -22.60 -8.95
N GLY A 35 3.23 -21.34 -9.14
CA GLY A 35 2.29 -20.62 -8.31
C GLY A 35 2.91 -19.79 -7.16
N ASP A 36 4.20 -19.92 -6.88
CA ASP A 36 4.87 -19.05 -5.89
C ASP A 36 5.01 -17.61 -6.41
N GLU A 37 5.13 -17.43 -7.72
CA GLU A 37 5.05 -16.13 -8.37
C GLU A 37 3.67 -15.48 -8.19
N VAL A 38 2.59 -16.28 -8.26
CA VAL A 38 1.23 -15.79 -8.03
C VAL A 38 1.07 -15.33 -6.59
N ARG A 39 1.55 -16.11 -5.61
CA ARG A 39 1.53 -15.74 -4.18
C ARG A 39 2.30 -14.44 -3.93
N ARG A 40 3.51 -14.30 -4.49
CA ARG A 40 4.32 -13.08 -4.35
C ARG A 40 3.62 -11.86 -4.95
N ASN A 41 2.95 -12.03 -6.08
CA ASN A 41 2.16 -10.95 -6.69
C ASN A 41 0.92 -10.61 -5.86
N SER A 42 0.25 -11.61 -5.26
CA SER A 42 -0.85 -11.38 -4.32
C SER A 42 -0.41 -10.61 -3.07
N ASP A 43 0.78 -10.90 -2.52
CA ASP A 43 1.32 -10.13 -1.40
C ASP A 43 1.47 -8.65 -1.77
N VAL A 44 1.99 -8.35 -2.96
CA VAL A 44 2.14 -6.96 -3.46
C VAL A 44 0.78 -6.28 -3.59
N ALA A 45 -0.22 -6.96 -4.18
CA ALA A 45 -1.56 -6.41 -4.35
C ALA A 45 -2.20 -6.04 -3.00
N GLU A 46 -2.06 -6.91 -1.99
CA GLU A 46 -2.59 -6.66 -0.65
C GLU A 46 -1.81 -5.56 0.09
N ILE A 47 -0.49 -5.49 -0.08
CA ILE A 47 0.34 -4.39 0.47
C ILE A 47 -0.13 -3.05 -0.07
N LEU A 48 -0.27 -2.91 -1.39
CA LEU A 48 -0.73 -1.68 -2.03
C LEU A 48 -2.15 -1.31 -1.61
N LYS A 49 -3.05 -2.29 -1.50
CA LYS A 49 -4.44 -2.07 -1.06
C LYS A 49 -4.54 -1.64 0.41
N SER A 50 -3.64 -2.13 1.26
CA SER A 50 -3.62 -1.83 2.69
C SER A 50 -2.88 -0.53 3.05
N MET A 51 -2.04 -0.03 2.15
CA MET A 51 -1.23 1.16 2.39
C MET A 51 -2.09 2.43 2.40
N GLN A 52 -2.30 3.00 3.59
CA GLN A 52 -2.96 4.29 3.76
C GLN A 52 -2.12 5.15 4.68
N PHE A 53 -1.71 6.31 4.16
CA PHE A 53 -1.02 7.32 4.96
C PHE A 53 -1.99 8.46 5.27
N PRO A 54 -2.20 8.79 6.55
CA PRO A 54 -2.93 10.00 6.90
C PRO A 54 -2.16 11.20 6.36
N ARG A 55 -2.83 12.11 5.64
CA ARG A 55 -2.19 13.36 5.21
C ARG A 55 -2.03 14.26 6.43
N ILE A 56 -0.85 14.23 7.06
CA ILE A 56 -0.54 15.04 8.25
C ILE A 56 -0.42 16.53 7.87
N CYS A 57 -0.09 16.84 6.61
CA CYS A 57 -0.03 18.21 6.10
C CYS A 57 -1.31 18.57 5.34
N LYS A 58 -2.16 19.42 5.94
CA LYS A 58 -3.20 20.15 5.21
C LYS A 58 -2.52 21.23 4.36
N VAL A 59 -2.09 20.90 3.15
CA VAL A 59 -1.66 21.92 2.18
C VAL A 59 -2.90 22.72 1.76
N PRO A 60 -2.92 24.06 1.89
CA PRO A 60 -4.04 24.86 1.42
C PRO A 60 -4.25 24.66 -0.09
N GLY A 61 -5.44 24.21 -0.51
CA GLY A 61 -5.81 24.13 -1.94
C GLY A 61 -5.84 22.74 -2.58
N GLN A 62 -5.53 21.64 -1.87
CA GLN A 62 -5.77 20.30 -2.40
C GLN A 62 -7.27 19.96 -2.40
N ARG A 63 -7.94 20.05 -3.55
CA ARG A 63 -9.29 19.48 -3.74
C ARG A 63 -9.20 17.96 -3.76
N ILE A 64 -10.06 17.33 -2.97
CA ILE A 64 -10.16 15.88 -2.81
C ILE A 64 -10.72 15.30 -4.12
N PRO A 65 -10.12 14.26 -4.73
CA PRO A 65 -10.90 13.34 -5.55
C PRO A 65 -11.76 12.55 -4.56
N GLU A 66 -13.05 12.88 -4.49
CA GLU A 66 -14.00 12.09 -3.71
C GLU A 66 -13.87 10.64 -4.16
N LYS A 67 -13.78 9.73 -3.18
CA LYS A 67 -13.79 8.31 -3.46
C LYS A 67 -15.09 8.04 -4.24
N PRO A 68 -15.04 7.43 -5.43
CA PRO A 68 -16.28 7.07 -6.11
C PRO A 68 -17.03 6.14 -5.17
N GLU A 69 -18.21 6.58 -4.74
CA GLU A 69 -19.17 5.74 -4.06
C GLU A 69 -19.46 4.58 -5.02
N THR A 70 -18.93 3.41 -4.72
CA THR A 70 -19.34 2.20 -5.43
C THR A 70 -20.81 2.03 -5.13
N LEU A 71 -21.62 2.32 -6.14
CA LEU A 71 -23.04 2.01 -6.27
C LEU A 71 -23.30 0.67 -5.56
N ARG A 72 -24.00 0.74 -4.44
CA ARG A 72 -24.63 -0.45 -3.86
C ARG A 72 -25.85 -0.71 -4.73
N ASP A 73 -25.90 -1.89 -5.34
CA ASP A 73 -27.12 -2.44 -5.93
C ASP A 73 -28.26 -2.47 -4.89
#